data_AF-A0A1I5DS54-F1
#
_entry.id   AF-A0A1I5DS54-F1
#
_cell.length_a   1.000
_cell.length_b   1.000
_cell.length_c   1.000
_cell.angle_alpha   90.00
_cell.angle_beta   90.00
_cell.angle_gamma   90.00
#
_symmetry.space_group_name_H-M   'P 1'
#
loop_
_entity.id
_entity.type
_entity.pdbx_description
1 polymer ?
#
loop_
_entity_poly.entity_id
_entity_poly.type
_entity_poly.pdbx_seq_one_letter_code
_entity_poly.pdbx_strand_id
1 'polypeptide(L)'
;MITHTTRRALIGGAGLFAVAGGIAITSQAKGATLPAVDRTAWDQAFKAMTEANRAYDAAEVWYDRADTAGTATDAMYAEYERYGEAQYETTWTLFAIPAPDRMALLWKTEYLFGDHMGANGSSPSWAAHVMEWYMADQRRLLGQEAR
;
A
#
# COMPACT_ATOMS: atom_id res chain seq x y z
N MET A 1 12.23 -35.45 -21.24
CA MET A 1 10.83 -35.72 -20.85
C MET A 1 10.26 -34.44 -20.24
N ILE A 2 9.45 -33.75 -21.06
CA ILE A 2 8.37 -32.79 -20.78
C ILE A 2 8.67 -31.53 -19.94
N THR A 3 8.95 -30.45 -20.67
CA THR A 3 8.83 -29.04 -20.27
C THR A 3 7.35 -28.67 -20.13
N HIS A 4 6.93 -28.15 -18.97
CA HIS A 4 5.57 -27.63 -18.78
C HIS A 4 5.50 -26.14 -19.14
N THR A 5 5.08 -25.86 -20.37
CA THR A 5 4.64 -24.52 -20.81
C THR A 5 3.14 -24.40 -20.56
N THR A 6 2.72 -23.71 -19.51
CA THR A 6 1.29 -23.43 -19.28
C THR A 6 0.92 -22.10 -19.93
N ARG A 7 0.37 -22.18 -21.15
CA ARG A 7 -0.40 -21.11 -21.77
C ARG A 7 -1.75 -21.00 -21.06
N ARG A 8 -2.10 -19.83 -20.51
CA ARG A 8 -3.50 -19.48 -20.21
C ARG A 8 -3.87 -18.25 -21.03
N ALA A 9 -4.60 -18.49 -22.10
CA ALA A 9 -5.39 -17.49 -22.78
C ALA A 9 -6.71 -17.34 -22.04
N LEU A 10 -7.11 -16.11 -21.73
CA LEU A 10 -8.49 -15.73 -21.48
C LEU A 10 -8.78 -14.48 -22.31
N ILE A 11 -9.56 -14.70 -23.36
CA ILE A 11 -10.23 -13.68 -24.17
C ILE A 11 -11.66 -13.56 -23.62
N GLY A 12 -12.14 -12.34 -23.46
CA GLY A 12 -13.53 -11.97 -23.18
C GLY A 12 -13.53 -10.77 -22.23
N GLY A 13 -13.94 -9.55 -22.59
CA GLY A 13 -14.82 -9.10 -23.66
C GLY A 13 -15.96 -8.30 -23.02
N ALA A 14 -15.89 -6.97 -23.12
CA ALA A 14 -16.96 -5.95 -22.94
C ALA A 14 -16.28 -4.63 -22.47
N GLY A 15 -16.47 -3.45 -23.04
CA GLY A 15 -17.25 -2.98 -24.17
C GLY A 15 -16.84 -1.52 -24.40
N LEU A 16 -16.55 -1.17 -25.65
CA LEU A 16 -16.38 0.22 -26.08
C LEU A 16 -17.75 0.90 -26.04
N PHE A 17 -17.92 1.91 -25.19
CA PHE A 17 -18.95 2.93 -25.39
C PHE A 17 -18.28 4.18 -25.95
N ALA A 18 -18.40 4.34 -27.27
CA ALA A 18 -18.21 5.62 -27.93
C ALA A 18 -19.42 6.51 -27.62
N VAL A 19 -19.21 7.59 -26.88
CA VAL A 19 -20.18 8.69 -26.83
C VAL A 19 -19.68 9.77 -27.78
N ALA A 20 -20.32 9.83 -28.94
CA ALA A 20 -20.25 10.96 -29.84
C ALA A 20 -20.89 12.17 -29.15
N GLY A 21 -20.12 13.25 -28.99
CA GLY A 21 -20.61 14.50 -28.43
C GLY A 21 -19.48 15.50 -28.32
N GLY A 22 -19.31 16.34 -29.35
CA GLY A 22 -18.33 17.41 -29.33
C GLY A 22 -18.58 18.34 -28.15
N ILE A 23 -17.56 18.52 -27.31
CA ILE A 23 -17.54 19.57 -26.29
C ILE A 23 -16.50 20.58 -26.72
N ALA A 24 -16.99 21.77 -27.06
CA ALA A 24 -16.17 22.96 -27.26
C ALA A 24 -15.29 23.17 -26.02
N ILE A 25 -13.99 23.35 -26.26
CA ILE A 25 -13.01 23.69 -25.22
C ILE A 25 -13.38 25.08 -24.69
N THR A 26 -14.10 25.12 -23.57
CA THR A 26 -14.18 26.31 -22.75
C THR A 26 -13.18 26.15 -21.61
N SER A 27 -12.20 27.05 -21.63
CA SER A 27 -11.14 27.16 -20.65
C SER A 27 -11.73 27.46 -19.26
N GLN A 28 -11.84 26.43 -18.42
CA GLN A 28 -11.78 26.51 -16.96
C GLN A 28 -11.89 25.11 -16.36
N ALA A 29 -10.76 24.52 -15.95
CA ALA A 29 -10.74 23.35 -15.07
C ALA A 29 -9.94 23.68 -13.81
N LYS A 30 -10.47 24.59 -13.00
CA LYS A 30 -10.23 24.53 -11.54
C LYS A 30 -11.13 23.43 -11.02
N GLY A 31 -10.56 22.26 -10.74
CA GLY A 31 -11.29 21.15 -10.12
C GLY A 31 -11.58 19.98 -11.04
N ALA A 32 -10.57 19.46 -11.75
CA ALA A 32 -10.65 18.08 -12.21
C ALA A 32 -10.76 17.19 -10.95
N THR A 33 -11.98 16.76 -10.62
CA THR A 33 -12.21 15.70 -9.64
C THR A 33 -11.46 14.49 -10.13
N LEU A 34 -10.39 14.16 -9.41
CA LEU A 34 -9.63 12.93 -9.58
C LEU A 34 -10.61 11.75 -9.59
N PRO A 35 -10.33 10.65 -10.32
CA PRO A 35 -11.16 9.46 -10.25
C PRO A 35 -11.42 9.11 -8.78
N ALA A 36 -12.69 8.92 -8.43
CA ALA A 36 -13.10 8.72 -7.05
C ALA A 36 -12.46 7.43 -6.52
N VAL A 37 -11.39 7.58 -5.73
CA VAL A 37 -10.79 6.51 -4.95
C VAL A 37 -11.73 6.20 -3.79
N ASP A 38 -11.90 4.92 -3.45
CA ASP A 38 -12.70 4.50 -2.31
C ASP A 38 -12.04 4.94 -0.99
N ARG A 39 -12.45 6.10 -0.49
CA ARG A 39 -11.97 6.66 0.78
C ARG A 39 -12.31 5.76 1.95
N THR A 40 -13.45 5.07 1.91
CA THR A 40 -13.88 4.20 3.00
C THR A 40 -12.97 2.99 3.09
N ALA A 41 -12.61 2.38 1.95
CA ALA A 41 -11.65 1.28 1.91
C ALA A 41 -10.28 1.71 2.45
N TRP A 42 -9.79 2.89 2.05
CA TRP A 42 -8.54 3.45 2.57
C TRP A 42 -8.57 3.62 4.10
N ASP A 43 -9.61 4.25 4.64
CA ASP A 43 -9.71 4.51 6.08
C ASP A 43 -9.82 3.21 6.91
N GLN A 44 -10.51 2.19 6.39
CA GLN A 44 -10.56 0.86 7.04
C GLN A 44 -9.21 0.15 7.03
N ALA A 45 -8.51 0.14 5.89
CA ALA A 45 -7.18 -0.45 5.79
C ALA A 45 -6.16 0.29 6.67
N PHE A 46 -6.25 1.62 6.73
CA PHE A 46 -5.40 2.45 7.57
C PHE A 46 -5.59 2.13 9.05
N LYS A 47 -6.85 1.99 9.49
CA LYS A 47 -7.17 1.57 10.85
C LYS A 47 -6.61 0.18 11.15
N ALA A 48 -6.81 -0.79 10.26
CA ALA A 48 -6.31 -2.16 10.44
C ALA A 48 -4.78 -2.21 10.56
N MET A 49 -4.06 -1.51 9.68
CA MET A 49 -2.60 -1.40 9.76
C MET A 49 -2.14 -0.74 11.06
N THR A 50 -2.82 0.33 11.50
CA THR A 50 -2.48 1.01 12.76
C THR A 50 -2.67 0.09 13.97
N GLU A 51 -3.73 -0.72 13.99
CA GLU A 51 -3.98 -1.71 15.05
C GLU A 51 -2.96 -2.85 15.01
N ALA A 52 -2.59 -3.33 13.82
CA ALA A 52 -1.57 -4.37 13.65
C ALA A 52 -0.17 -3.89 14.07
N ASN A 53 0.24 -2.66 13.70
CA ASN A 53 1.49 -2.05 14.14
C ASN A 53 1.55 -2.00 15.68
N ARG A 54 0.49 -1.50 16.33
CA ARG A 54 0.45 -1.44 17.79
C ARG A 54 0.55 -2.82 18.44
N ALA A 55 -0.10 -3.83 17.86
CA ALA A 55 -0.03 -5.20 18.37
C ALA A 55 1.38 -5.79 18.20
N TYR A 56 2.02 -5.55 17.06
CA TYR A 56 3.38 -5.96 16.79
C TYR A 56 4.39 -5.28 17.73
N ASP A 57 4.32 -3.95 17.91
CA ASP A 57 5.19 -3.21 18.83
C ASP A 57 5.09 -3.75 20.27
N ALA A 58 3.87 -4.08 20.71
CA ALA A 58 3.65 -4.69 22.02
C ALA A 58 4.22 -6.11 22.12
N ALA A 59 4.09 -6.90 21.05
CA ALA A 59 4.65 -8.25 20.97
C ALA A 59 6.18 -8.24 20.92
N GLU A 60 6.79 -7.28 20.22
CA GLU A 60 8.24 -7.08 20.15
C GLU A 60 8.82 -6.82 21.55
N VAL A 61 8.27 -5.85 22.28
CA VAL A 61 8.71 -5.54 23.66
C VAL A 61 8.51 -6.74 24.61
N TRP A 62 7.42 -7.49 24.43
CA TRP A 62 7.14 -8.68 25.23
C TRP A 62 8.14 -9.82 24.95
N TYR A 63 8.41 -10.10 23.68
CA TYR A 63 9.34 -11.15 23.27
C TYR A 63 10.78 -10.78 23.62
N ASP A 64 11.23 -9.56 23.32
CA ASP A 64 12.58 -9.07 23.64
C ASP A 64 12.91 -9.18 25.13
N ARG A 65 11.93 -8.85 25.99
CA ARG A 65 12.08 -9.03 27.44
C ARG A 65 12.30 -10.49 27.82
N ALA A 66 11.53 -11.40 27.23
CA ALA A 66 11.63 -12.82 27.53
C ALA A 66 12.92 -13.44 26.98
N ASP A 67 13.36 -13.00 25.80
CA ASP A 67 14.61 -13.43 25.19
C ASP A 67 15.81 -12.96 26.02
N THR A 68 15.82 -11.69 26.42
CA THR A 68 16.83 -11.12 27.33
C THR A 68 16.88 -11.86 28.68
N ALA A 69 15.73 -12.31 29.18
CA ALA A 69 15.66 -13.08 30.43
C ALA A 69 16.01 -14.57 30.26
N GLY A 70 16.22 -15.06 29.03
CA GLY A 70 16.43 -16.48 28.74
C GLY A 70 15.18 -17.34 28.97
N THR A 71 13.99 -16.73 28.96
CA THR A 71 12.69 -17.40 29.15
C THR A 71 11.85 -17.46 27.88
N ALA A 72 12.36 -16.98 26.75
CA ALA A 72 11.70 -17.10 25.46
C ALA A 72 11.52 -18.59 25.10
N THR A 73 10.38 -18.89 24.46
CA THR A 73 10.05 -20.22 23.98
C THR A 73 9.66 -20.16 22.52
N ASP A 74 9.71 -21.30 21.82
CA ASP A 74 9.27 -21.40 20.42
C ASP A 74 7.82 -20.95 20.23
N ALA A 75 6.94 -21.22 21.21
CA ALA A 75 5.55 -20.77 21.18
C ALA A 75 5.43 -19.25 21.27
N MET A 76 6.30 -18.60 22.05
CA MET A 76 6.34 -17.13 22.12
C MET A 76 6.87 -16.53 20.83
N TYR A 77 7.89 -17.14 20.23
CA TYR A 77 8.42 -16.71 18.95
C TYR A 77 7.37 -16.85 17.84
N ALA A 78 6.64 -17.97 17.78
CA ALA A 78 5.58 -18.19 16.81
C ALA A 78 4.43 -17.17 16.96
N GLU A 79 4.06 -16.83 18.20
CA GLU A 79 3.06 -15.80 18.47
C GLU A 79 3.56 -14.40 18.05
N TYR A 80 4.82 -14.08 18.33
CA TYR A 80 5.46 -12.84 17.87
C TYR A 80 5.50 -12.75 16.34
N GLU A 81 5.94 -13.80 15.64
CA GLU A 81 5.95 -13.85 14.17
C GLU A 81 4.55 -13.65 13.59
N ARG A 82 3.50 -14.19 14.21
CA ARG A 82 2.12 -13.99 13.75
C ARG A 82 1.69 -12.53 13.78
N TYR A 83 2.12 -11.76 14.78
CA TYR A 83 1.87 -10.31 14.78
C TYR A 83 2.67 -9.60 13.68
N GLY A 84 3.90 -10.04 13.40
CA GLY A 84 4.71 -9.52 12.30
C GLY A 84 4.09 -9.79 10.94
N GLU A 85 3.55 -10.99 10.72
CA GLU A 85 2.81 -11.33 9.50
C GLU A 85 1.55 -10.46 9.34
N ALA A 86 0.76 -10.28 10.41
CA ALA A 86 -0.41 -9.40 10.37
C ALA A 86 -0.04 -7.93 10.07
N GLN A 87 1.05 -7.44 10.65
CA GLN A 87 1.60 -6.11 10.37
C GLN A 87 2.00 -5.97 8.90
N TYR A 88 2.70 -6.97 8.37
CA TYR A 88 3.14 -7.01 6.98
C TYR A 88 1.94 -7.00 6.01
N GLU A 89 0.98 -7.90 6.20
CA GLU A 89 -0.19 -8.05 5.31
C GLU A 89 -1.08 -6.80 5.31
N THR A 90 -1.32 -6.19 6.47
CA THR A 90 -2.12 -4.97 6.57
C THR A 90 -1.41 -3.77 5.96
N THR A 91 -0.08 -3.68 6.10
CA THR A 91 0.75 -2.65 5.42
C THR A 91 0.65 -2.79 3.90
N TRP A 92 0.85 -4.00 3.37
CA TRP A 92 0.72 -4.26 1.93
C TRP A 92 -0.66 -3.93 1.39
N THR A 93 -1.70 -4.32 2.14
CA THR A 93 -3.10 -4.03 1.79
C THR A 93 -3.33 -2.52 1.68
N LEU A 94 -2.87 -1.74 2.66
CA LEU A 94 -2.99 -0.28 2.62
C LEU A 94 -2.26 0.31 1.43
N PHE A 95 -1.00 -0.09 1.18
CA PHE A 95 -0.22 0.46 0.07
C PHE A 95 -0.81 0.17 -1.31
N ALA A 96 -1.48 -0.98 -1.47
CA ALA A 96 -2.17 -1.38 -2.71
C ALA A 96 -3.40 -0.51 -3.01
N ILE A 97 -4.04 0.07 -1.99
CA ILE A 97 -5.16 0.99 -2.19
C ILE A 97 -4.59 2.34 -2.63
N PRO A 98 -5.10 2.96 -3.72
CA PRO A 98 -4.67 4.30 -4.11
C PRO A 98 -4.87 5.32 -2.98
N ALA A 99 -3.95 6.26 -2.82
CA ALA A 99 -4.07 7.34 -1.84
C ALA A 99 -5.23 8.27 -2.22
N PRO A 100 -6.31 8.40 -1.42
CA PRO A 100 -7.49 9.15 -1.82
C PRO A 100 -7.24 10.65 -2.07
N ASP A 101 -6.24 11.22 -1.40
CA ASP A 101 -5.88 12.63 -1.50
C ASP A 101 -4.39 12.86 -1.22
N ARG A 102 -3.99 14.14 -1.24
CA ARG A 102 -2.60 14.55 -1.00
C ARG A 102 -2.12 14.28 0.43
N MET A 103 -3.03 14.26 1.41
CA MET A 103 -2.67 13.97 2.81
C MET A 103 -2.36 12.49 2.99
N ALA A 104 -3.15 11.60 2.39
CA ALA A 104 -2.85 10.17 2.36
C ALA A 104 -1.55 9.85 1.60
N LEU A 105 -1.28 10.58 0.51
CA LEU A 105 -0.02 10.45 -0.22
C LEU A 105 1.20 10.95 0.59
N LEU A 106 1.05 12.07 1.31
CA LEU A 106 2.08 12.55 2.22
C LEU A 106 2.37 11.49 3.29
N TRP A 107 1.32 10.91 3.88
CA TRP A 107 1.48 9.83 4.84
C TRP A 107 2.26 8.63 4.26
N LYS A 108 1.93 8.15 3.04
CA LYS A 108 2.71 7.08 2.38
C LYS A 108 4.19 7.49 2.20
N THR A 109 4.44 8.77 1.91
CA THR A 109 5.79 9.30 1.73
C THR A 109 6.58 9.29 3.04
N GLU A 110 5.98 9.78 4.13
CA GLU A 110 6.57 9.79 5.47
C GLU A 110 6.76 8.35 5.99
N TYR A 111 5.86 7.43 5.65
CA TYR A 111 6.02 6.03 6.00
C TYR A 111 7.20 5.38 5.29
N LEU A 112 7.38 5.61 3.98
CA LEU A 112 8.48 5.00 3.23
C LEU A 112 9.84 5.69 3.48
N PHE A 113 9.82 7.02 3.65
CA PHE A 113 11.01 7.88 3.59
C PHE A 113 11.13 8.83 4.78
N GLY A 114 10.40 8.58 5.86
CA GLY A 114 10.50 9.30 7.13
C GLY A 114 10.79 8.32 8.25
N ASP A 115 9.78 8.02 9.05
CA ASP A 115 9.92 7.33 10.33
C ASP A 115 10.51 5.91 10.22
N HIS A 116 10.36 5.25 9.06
CA HIS A 116 10.90 3.90 8.83
C HIS A 116 12.25 3.89 8.08
N MET A 117 12.89 5.04 7.90
CA MET A 117 14.23 5.06 7.33
C MET A 117 15.27 4.53 8.32
N GLY A 118 16.21 3.74 7.81
CA GLY A 118 17.38 3.33 8.57
C GLY A 118 18.24 4.53 8.97
N ALA A 119 18.99 4.41 10.06
CA ALA A 119 19.82 5.49 10.61
C ALA A 119 20.86 6.08 9.62
N ASN A 120 21.20 5.33 8.57
CA ASN A 120 22.09 5.73 7.48
C ASN A 120 21.36 6.44 6.32
N GLY A 121 20.06 6.71 6.46
CA GLY A 121 19.24 7.26 5.40
C GLY A 121 18.82 6.23 4.34
N SER A 122 18.88 4.93 4.62
CA SER A 122 18.34 3.92 3.71
C SER A 122 16.84 3.76 3.86
N SER A 123 16.11 3.74 2.75
CA SER A 123 14.73 3.24 2.72
C SER A 123 14.70 1.73 2.99
N PRO A 124 13.64 1.20 3.62
CA PRO A 124 13.42 -0.25 3.71
C PRO A 124 13.49 -0.89 2.32
N SER A 125 14.10 -2.07 2.21
CA SER A 125 14.27 -2.78 0.92
C SER A 125 12.93 -3.04 0.23
N TRP A 126 11.87 -3.29 1.00
CA TRP A 126 10.53 -3.54 0.47
C TRP A 126 9.87 -2.31 -0.14
N ALA A 127 10.34 -1.09 0.16
CA ALA A 127 9.80 0.15 -0.41
C ALA A 127 9.87 0.15 -1.95
N ALA A 128 10.87 -0.52 -2.52
CA ALA A 128 11.00 -0.70 -3.96
C ALA A 128 9.81 -1.46 -4.57
N HIS A 129 9.18 -2.38 -3.83
CA HIS A 129 8.05 -3.19 -4.32
C HIS A 129 6.76 -2.38 -4.44
N VAL A 130 6.57 -1.34 -3.62
CA VAL A 130 5.37 -0.49 -3.65
C VAL A 130 5.58 0.80 -4.45
N MET A 131 6.77 1.00 -5.01
CA MET A 131 7.14 2.23 -5.71
C MET A 131 6.29 2.47 -6.95
N GLU A 132 5.88 1.41 -7.64
CA GLU A 132 4.96 1.52 -8.78
C GLU A 132 3.63 2.16 -8.35
N TRP A 133 3.03 1.69 -7.25
CA TRP A 133 1.77 2.22 -6.72
C TRP A 133 1.92 3.65 -6.21
N TYR A 134 3.02 3.93 -5.52
CA TYR A 134 3.34 5.29 -5.07
C TYR A 134 3.45 6.27 -6.23
N MET A 135 4.18 5.90 -7.29
CA MET A 135 4.34 6.76 -8.47
C MET A 135 3.03 6.91 -9.26
N ALA A 136 2.16 5.90 -9.27
CA ALA A 136 0.83 6.01 -9.84
C ALA A 136 -0.02 7.04 -9.07
N ASP A 137 -0.04 6.98 -7.73
CA ASP A 137 -0.73 7.96 -6.90
C ASP A 137 -0.21 9.39 -7.11
N GLN A 138 1.11 9.57 -7.22
CA GLN A 138 1.72 10.86 -7.54
C GLN A 138 1.23 11.41 -8.88
N ARG A 139 1.31 10.59 -9.95
CA ARG A 139 0.87 11.01 -11.29
C ARG A 139 -0.60 11.39 -11.31
N ARG A 140 -1.45 10.57 -10.68
CA ARG A 140 -2.88 10.85 -10.55
C ARG A 140 -3.11 12.17 -9.83
N LEU A 141 -2.56 12.36 -8.64
CA LEU A 141 -2.78 13.54 -7.79
C LEU A 141 -2.13 14.83 -8.33
N LEU A 142 -1.14 14.71 -9.22
CA LEU A 142 -0.55 15.81 -10.00
C LEU A 142 -1.31 16.10 -11.31
N GLY A 143 -2.34 15.32 -11.65
CA GLY A 143 -3.14 15.49 -12.87
C GLY A 143 -2.42 15.05 -14.15
N GLN A 144 -1.42 14.18 -14.07
CA GLN A 144 -0.63 13.71 -15.21
C GLN A 144 -1.31 12.58 -16.00
N GLU A 145 -2.38 11.98 -15.49
CA GLU A 145 -3.13 10.90 -16.16
C GLU A 145 -4.17 11.42 -17.17
N ALA A 146 -4.41 12.73 -17.25
CA ALA A 146 -5.43 13.35 -18.11
C ALA A 146 -4.89 13.84 -19.48
N ARG A 147 -3.94 13.14 -20.09
CA ARG A 147 -3.41 13.49 -21.43
C ARG A 147 -3.74 12.46 -22.48
#